data_AF-A0A532TAB8-F1
#
_entry.id   AF-A0A532TAB8-F1
#
_cell.length_a   1.000
_cell.length_b   1.000
_cell.length_c   1.000
_cell.angle_alpha   90.00
_cell.angle_beta   90.00
_cell.angle_gamma   90.00
#
_symmetry.space_group_name_H-M   'P 1'
#
loop_
_entity.id
_entity.type
_entity.pdbx_description
1 polymer ?
#
loop_
_entity_poly.entity_id
_entity_poly.type
_entity_poly.pdbx_seq_one_letter_code
_entity_poly.pdbx_strand_id
1 'polypeptide(L)' 'RITKKYLEDKASKYDLNPISMTMFGGIWDYNQMGKIYRKFLDAERENFIPAGIKETEPGVYDSRNWDEIRKWVKELARMI' A
#
# COMPACT_ATOMS: atom_id res chain seq x y z
N ARG A 1 3.33 -3.57 -10.95
CA ARG A 1 4.37 -2.94 -10.10
C ARG A 1 4.14 -1.44 -10.09
N ILE A 2 3.85 -0.85 -8.94
CA ILE A 2 3.75 0.61 -8.82
C ILE A 2 5.20 1.15 -8.88
N THR A 3 5.43 2.16 -9.72
CA THR A 3 6.75 2.74 -9.99
C THR A 3 6.75 4.22 -9.61
N LYS A 4 7.94 4.82 -9.47
CA LYS A 4 8.08 6.28 -9.25
C LYS A 4 7.31 7.09 -10.29
N LYS A 5 7.45 6.74 -11.58
CA LYS A 5 6.71 7.35 -12.68
C LYS A 5 5.19 7.28 -12.49
N TYR A 6 4.67 6.13 -12.07
CA TYR A 6 3.23 6.00 -11.81
C TYR A 6 2.76 6.98 -10.71
N LEU A 7 3.56 7.18 -9.66
CA LEU A 7 3.22 8.13 -8.59
C LEU A 7 3.30 9.58 -9.09
N GLU A 8 4.29 9.92 -9.90
CA GLU A 8 4.43 11.23 -10.55
C GLU A 8 3.24 11.54 -11.47
N ASP A 9 2.85 10.57 -12.30
CA ASP A 9 1.71 10.69 -13.21
C ASP A 9 0.40 10.90 -12.42
N LYS A 10 0.25 10.20 -11.28
CA LYS A 10 -0.90 10.38 -10.39
C LYS A 10 -0.89 11.73 -9.70
N ALA A 11 0.24 12.18 -9.15
CA ALA A 11 0.35 13.49 -8.52
C ALA A 11 0.00 14.59 -9.53
N SER A 12 0.55 14.50 -10.74
CA SER A 12 0.28 15.45 -11.84
C SER A 12 -1.19 15.46 -12.24
N LYS A 13 -1.85 14.29 -12.33
CA LYS A 13 -3.27 14.19 -12.68
C LYS A 13 -4.18 14.97 -11.71
N TYR A 14 -3.81 15.06 -10.45
CA TYR A 14 -4.61 15.70 -9.40
C TYR A 14 -4.03 17.05 -8.95
N ASP A 15 -3.09 17.62 -9.71
CA ASP A 15 -2.41 18.89 -9.42
C ASP A 15 -1.80 18.94 -8.00
N LEU A 16 -1.22 17.81 -7.59
CA LEU A 16 -0.55 17.69 -6.29
C LEU A 16 0.92 18.02 -6.43
N ASN A 17 1.45 18.82 -5.49
CA ASN A 17 2.88 19.10 -5.36
C ASN A 17 3.44 18.47 -4.07
N PRO A 18 3.65 17.14 -4.02
CA PRO A 18 4.07 16.45 -2.82
C PRO A 18 5.53 16.78 -2.46
N ILE A 19 5.80 17.06 -1.18
CA ILE A 19 7.14 17.31 -0.66
C ILE A 19 8.04 16.05 -0.75
N SER A 20 7.44 14.85 -0.71
CA SER A 20 8.12 13.56 -0.86
C SER A 20 7.15 12.49 -1.38
N MET A 21 7.67 11.47 -2.08
CA MET A 21 6.89 10.32 -2.60
C MET A 21 7.54 8.99 -2.21
N THR A 22 6.83 8.17 -1.44
CA THR A 22 7.25 6.81 -1.04
C THR A 22 6.05 5.86 -1.05
N MET A 23 6.30 4.57 -1.28
CA MET A 23 5.29 3.53 -1.14
C MET A 23 5.55 2.66 0.08
N PHE A 24 4.52 2.42 0.89
CA PHE A 24 4.62 1.55 2.06
C PHE A 24 3.72 0.33 2.00
N GLY A 25 3.10 0.04 0.85
CA GLY A 25 2.03 -0.97 0.73
C GLY A 25 0.64 -0.37 0.91
N GLY A 26 -0.37 -1.22 1.15
CA GLY A 26 -1.77 -0.82 1.31
C GLY A 26 -2.62 -1.85 2.05
N ILE A 27 -3.90 -1.54 2.25
CA ILE A 27 -4.89 -2.47 2.80
C ILE A 27 -5.52 -3.25 1.66
N TRP A 28 -5.46 -4.57 1.75
CA TRP A 28 -6.14 -5.48 0.83
C TRP A 28 -7.41 -6.00 1.49
N ASP A 29 -8.53 -5.36 1.18
CA ASP A 29 -9.85 -5.80 1.63
C ASP A 29 -10.51 -6.65 0.54
N TYR A 30 -10.46 -7.97 0.71
CA TYR A 30 -11.07 -8.91 -0.23
C TYR A 30 -12.61 -8.82 -0.18
N ASN A 31 -13.22 -8.31 0.89
CA ASN A 31 -14.68 -8.13 1.06
C ASN A 31 -15.25 -7.03 0.17
N GLN A 32 -14.43 -6.04 -0.16
CA GLN A 32 -14.81 -4.99 -1.10
C GLN A 32 -14.53 -5.35 -2.57
N MET A 33 -13.90 -6.50 -2.83
CA MET A 33 -13.57 -6.97 -4.17
C MET A 33 -14.70 -7.81 -4.78
N GLY A 34 -14.97 -7.60 -6.07
CA GLY A 34 -15.86 -8.47 -6.83
C GLY A 34 -15.34 -9.92 -6.88
N LYS A 35 -16.25 -10.91 -6.91
CA LYS A 35 -15.94 -12.35 -6.82
C LYS A 35 -14.86 -12.83 -7.82
N ILE A 36 -14.88 -12.30 -9.04
CA ILE A 36 -13.89 -12.65 -10.09
C ILE A 36 -12.51 -12.14 -9.70
N TYR A 37 -12.40 -10.87 -9.31
CA TYR A 37 -11.14 -10.24 -8.93
C TYR A 37 -10.54 -10.89 -7.69
N ARG A 38 -11.40 -11.25 -6.71
CA ARG A 38 -11.01 -12.02 -5.53
C ARG A 38 -10.31 -13.34 -5.92
N LYS A 39 -10.91 -14.12 -6.81
CA LYS A 39 -10.39 -15.42 -7.25
C LYS A 39 -9.04 -15.32 -7.99
N PHE A 40 -8.83 -14.25 -8.76
CA PHE A 40 -7.54 -14.01 -9.41
C PHE A 40 -6.42 -13.69 -8.41
N LEU A 41 -6.77 -13.13 -7.25
CA LEU A 41 -5.81 -12.73 -6.22
C LEU A 41 -5.60 -13.76 -5.12
N ASP A 42 -6.35 -14.87 -5.11
CA ASP A 42 -6.19 -15.94 -4.11
C ASP A 42 -4.75 -16.49 -4.09
N ALA A 43 -4.07 -16.58 -5.25
CA ALA A 43 -2.67 -16.96 -5.32
C ALA A 43 -1.72 -15.92 -4.67
N GLU A 44 -2.07 -14.63 -4.74
CA GLU A 44 -1.28 -13.57 -4.11
C GLU A 44 -1.46 -13.57 -2.59
N ARG A 45 -2.64 -13.96 -2.10
CA ARG A 45 -2.90 -14.16 -0.67
C ARG A 45 -1.97 -15.20 -0.05
N GLU A 46 -1.63 -16.27 -0.77
CA GLU A 46 -0.66 -17.28 -0.28
C GLU A 46 0.75 -16.69 -0.09
N ASN A 47 1.11 -15.66 -0.86
CA ASN A 47 2.38 -14.95 -0.74
C ASN A 47 2.44 -13.98 0.46
N PHE A 48 1.29 -13.65 1.09
CA PHE A 48 1.25 -12.70 2.21
C PHE A 48 1.85 -13.29 3.49
N ILE A 49 1.63 -14.59 3.73
CA ILE A 49 2.14 -15.31 4.90
C ILE A 49 3.67 -15.28 4.96
N PRO A 50 4.42 -15.70 3.91
CA PRO A 50 5.89 -15.64 3.93
C PRO A 50 6.42 -14.20 3.95
N ALA A 51 5.65 -13.23 3.45
CA ALA A 51 5.98 -11.80 3.53
C ALA A 51 5.72 -11.18 4.91
N GLY A 52 5.18 -11.94 5.87
CA GLY A 52 4.85 -11.45 7.21
C GLY A 52 3.63 -10.52 7.26
N ILE A 53 2.85 -10.47 6.18
CA ILE A 53 1.62 -9.67 6.08
C ILE A 53 0.51 -10.42 6.82
N LYS A 54 -0.04 -9.79 7.86
CA LYS A 54 -1.04 -10.40 8.72
C LYS A 54 -2.46 -10.01 8.29
N GLU A 55 -3.36 -10.96 8.49
CA GLU A 55 -4.80 -10.72 8.43
C GLU A 55 -5.21 -9.90 9.66
N THR A 56 -5.76 -8.71 9.43
CA THR A 56 -6.23 -7.83 10.51
C THR A 56 -7.68 -8.09 10.87
N GLU A 57 -8.47 -8.50 9.87
CA GLU A 57 -9.87 -8.92 9.99
C GLU A 57 -10.14 -10.00 8.93
N PRO A 58 -11.19 -10.82 9.04
CA PRO A 58 -11.49 -11.85 8.04
C PRO A 58 -11.55 -11.29 6.60
N GLY A 59 -10.61 -11.68 5.76
CA GLY A 59 -10.45 -11.23 4.39
C GLY A 59 -9.75 -9.87 4.21
N VAL A 60 -9.18 -9.30 5.27
CA VAL A 60 -8.50 -7.99 5.25
C VAL A 60 -7.04 -8.15 5.65
N TYR A 61 -6.13 -7.71 4.78
CA TYR A 61 -4.69 -7.82 4.99
C TYR A 61 -4.04 -6.43 4.95
N ASP A 62 -3.30 -6.09 6.00
CA ASP A 62 -2.54 -4.84 6.02
C ASP A 62 -1.10 -5.09 5.58
N SER A 63 -0.79 -4.71 4.35
CA SER A 63 0.59 -4.78 3.81
C SER A 63 1.42 -3.53 4.12
N ARG A 64 0.90 -2.60 4.95
CA ARG A 64 1.62 -1.38 5.31
C ARG A 64 2.72 -1.65 6.32
N ASN A 65 3.92 -1.15 6.04
CA ASN A 65 4.99 -1.12 7.04
C ASN A 65 4.84 0.12 7.95
N TRP A 66 4.14 -0.04 9.06
CA TRP A 66 3.88 1.05 10.02
C TRP A 66 5.14 1.62 10.67
N ASP A 67 6.19 0.83 10.84
CA ASP A 67 7.45 1.33 11.41
C ASP A 67 8.15 2.26 10.42
N GLU A 68 8.23 1.86 9.16
CA GLU A 68 8.79 2.70 8.09
C GLU A 68 7.92 3.93 7.83
N ILE A 69 6.59 3.82 7.85
CA ILE A 69 5.68 4.98 7.75
C ILE A 69 5.95 5.96 8.89
N ARG A 70 5.99 5.49 10.14
CA ARG A 70 6.21 6.35 11.31
C ARG A 70 7.59 6.99 11.29
N LYS A 71 8.61 6.25 10.86
CA LYS A 71 9.96 6.77 10.67
C LYS A 71 9.99 7.87 9.61
N TRP A 72 9.44 7.61 8.43
CA TRP A 72 9.37 8.58 7.34
C TRP A 72 8.61 9.84 7.74
N VAL A 73 7.47 9.73 8.44
CA VAL A 73 6.73 10.90 8.95
C VAL A 73 7.57 11.72 9.91
N LYS A 74 8.32 11.09 10.83
CA LYS A 74 9.23 11.79 11.75
C LYS A 74 10.37 12.51 11.01
N GLU A 75 10.92 11.88 9.98
CA GLU A 75 11.96 12.48 9.14
C GLU A 75 11.41 13.67 8.35
N LEU A 76 10.24 13.52 7.73
CA LEU A 76 9.56 14.57 7.00
C LEU A 76 9.22 15.77 7.91
N ALA A 77 8.73 15.51 9.12
CA ALA A 77 8.40 16.56 10.09
C ALA A 77 9.61 17.38 10.56
N ARG A 78 10.84 16.87 10.37
CA ARG A 78 12.07 17.63 10.65
C ARG A 78 12.53 18.50 9.48
N MET A 79 11.95 18.29 8.29
CA MET A 79 12.26 19.05 7.07
C MET A 79 11.35 20.27 6.90
N ILE A 80 10.28 20.37 7.71
CA ILE A 80 9.35 21.50 7.80
C ILE A 80 9.75 22.33 9.02
#